data_AF-A0A354EMP4-F1
#
_entry.id   AF-A0A354EMP4-F1
#
_cell.length_a   1.000
_cell.length_b   1.000
_cell.length_c   1.000
_cell.angle_alpha   90.00
_cell.angle_beta   90.00
_cell.angle_gamma   90.00
#
_symmetry.space_group_name_H-M   'P 1'
#
loop_
_entity.id
_entity.type
_entity.pdbx_description
1 polymer ?
#
loop_
_entity_poly.entity_id
_entity_poly.type
_entity_poly.pdbx_seq_one_letter_code
_entity_poly.pdbx_strand_id
1 'polypeptide(L)'
;MTRHSKFALLATTASAVTLMAAGGAWAQAEPIAAEGPAQVDDIVVVGTNIRGARTTAALPVVVADREQIEATGASTGDELLRTIPQMGDVQFDSSSGAQTSNSARGDVNSVNLRSLGVGNTLVLLNGRRVVQHPTSQGTSDTGTVPVLSYNSNAIPVAGLERLEVLLDGAAAIYGADAVAGVVNTVLRDNIDGLSISARYGGAEGTQMRDFETNLFAGKNFDRGNLSIFANYASRSALWASDQDFTRSDDIRDLFAGYPDFAGVQTLDGRSSNTPWARLSVGARSAIRSNGAAVTNAQGAFRYQPTSFGCGVSVGNDICIASGNHAFNTTNRDMRYDTRVGTTVRPSVERMNVFLTGRYDITPDVEAFGEIGYYSASSRAVQPPVVNLNQIWIPASNYYNPFGPVRFADGALNPNRLPGLTGVPTGGLPVLLTNYRFVDTGFQIVKVDNYQARLLGGLRGEWRGFDWETALLYSEAKATDSSPNINMTALQKQLALSTPDAYNPFGGGCVTTTSYGDCSPSSQAAIDAIVFDMRRVSKTTLSLADFKLSRGDLFNLPAGPVGMAFGLEARRETQSDDRDA
;
A
#
# COMPACT_ATOMS: atom_id res chain seq x y z
N MET A 1 57.56 -2.56 6.98
CA MET A 1 57.40 -2.76 8.43
C MET A 1 55.92 -3.03 8.69
N THR A 2 55.52 -4.32 8.70
CA THR A 2 55.09 -5.10 9.90
C THR A 2 53.74 -4.63 10.47
N ARG A 3 52.65 -5.40 10.65
CA ARG A 3 52.21 -6.82 10.53
C ARG A 3 50.66 -6.75 10.59
N HIS A 4 49.89 -7.28 9.65
CA HIS A 4 49.16 -8.58 9.66
C HIS A 4 48.26 -8.89 10.88
N SER A 5 46.94 -8.99 10.64
CA SER A 5 46.15 -10.20 10.95
C SER A 5 44.81 -10.20 10.17
N LYS A 6 44.65 -11.19 9.28
CA LYS A 6 43.38 -11.63 8.68
C LYS A 6 43.05 -12.97 9.34
N PHE A 7 41.84 -13.15 9.85
CA PHE A 7 41.34 -14.45 10.29
C PHE A 7 40.55 -15.09 9.15
N ALA A 8 41.10 -16.18 8.60
CA ALA A 8 40.43 -17.09 7.68
C ALA A 8 40.33 -18.44 8.40
N LEU A 9 39.12 -19.00 8.51
CA LEU A 9 38.93 -20.39 8.90
C LEU A 9 38.59 -21.20 7.64
N LEU A 10 39.59 -21.96 7.18
CA LEU A 10 39.41 -23.18 6.39
C LEU A 10 39.43 -24.36 7.35
N ALA A 11 38.44 -25.25 7.27
CA ALA A 11 38.54 -26.60 7.81
C ALA A 11 38.00 -27.59 6.77
N THR A 12 38.93 -28.38 6.25
CA THR A 12 38.79 -29.44 5.25
C THR A 12 38.35 -30.76 5.89
N THR A 13 37.34 -31.39 5.27
CA THR A 13 37.20 -32.82 4.89
C THR A 13 37.97 -33.91 5.67
N ALA A 14 37.20 -34.89 6.17
CA ALA A 14 37.63 -36.28 6.33
C ALA A 14 36.49 -37.24 5.92
N SER A 15 36.64 -37.85 4.75
CA SER A 15 35.79 -38.93 4.23
C SER A 15 36.29 -40.28 4.75
N ALA A 16 35.40 -41.10 5.30
CA ALA A 16 35.67 -42.51 5.59
C ALA A 16 34.89 -43.38 4.58
N VAL A 17 35.65 -44.10 3.76
CA VAL A 17 35.18 -45.12 2.81
C VAL A 17 35.12 -46.45 3.54
N THR A 18 33.97 -47.13 3.50
CA THR A 18 33.87 -48.55 3.85
C THR A 18 33.19 -49.29 2.70
N LEU A 19 34.01 -49.98 1.90
CA LEU A 19 33.59 -50.98 0.91
C LEU A 19 33.51 -52.34 1.63
N MET A 20 32.38 -53.05 1.55
CA MET A 20 32.36 -54.52 1.62
C MET A 20 31.26 -55.11 0.73
N ALA A 21 31.75 -55.77 -0.33
CA ALA A 21 31.32 -57.02 -0.96
C ALA A 21 29.82 -57.37 -1.11
N ALA A 22 29.42 -57.48 -2.37
CA ALA A 22 28.23 -58.16 -2.86
C ALA A 22 28.35 -59.70 -2.71
N GLY A 23 27.29 -60.34 -2.24
CA GLY A 23 27.02 -61.77 -2.38
C GLY A 23 25.59 -61.94 -2.91
N GLY A 24 25.45 -62.53 -4.10
CA GLY A 24 24.16 -62.71 -4.77
C GLY A 24 23.26 -63.73 -4.08
N ALA A 25 21.97 -63.44 -4.02
CA ALA A 25 20.91 -64.38 -3.70
C ALA A 25 19.73 -64.17 -4.64
N TRP A 26 19.16 -65.29 -5.07
CA TRP A 26 18.25 -65.46 -6.19
C TRP A 26 16.85 -64.96 -5.86
N ALA A 27 16.22 -64.24 -6.78
CA ALA A 27 14.84 -63.79 -6.68
C ALA A 27 13.86 -64.96 -6.85
N GLN A 28 13.11 -65.29 -5.80
CA GLN A 28 11.82 -65.96 -5.92
C GLN A 28 10.73 -64.91 -5.78
N ALA A 29 9.85 -64.84 -6.78
CA ALA A 29 8.69 -63.96 -6.80
C ALA A 29 7.61 -64.50 -5.85
N GLU A 30 7.28 -63.73 -4.82
CA GLU A 30 6.14 -63.95 -3.93
C GLU A 30 4.99 -62.99 -4.34
N PRO A 31 3.72 -63.39 -4.31
CA PRO A 31 2.63 -62.60 -4.86
C PRO A 31 2.35 -61.38 -3.99
N ILE A 32 2.26 -60.21 -4.62
CA ILE A 32 1.86 -58.96 -3.98
C ILE A 32 0.42 -59.11 -3.51
N ALA A 33 0.21 -59.20 -2.19
CA ALA A 33 -1.10 -59.02 -1.59
C ALA A 33 -1.54 -57.56 -1.80
N ALA A 34 -2.75 -57.37 -2.32
CA ALA A 34 -3.33 -56.06 -2.50
C ALA A 34 -3.52 -55.38 -1.13
N GLU A 35 -2.71 -54.35 -0.85
CA GLU A 35 -3.06 -53.34 0.12
C GLU A 35 -4.38 -52.69 -0.34
N GLY A 36 -5.37 -52.70 0.55
CA GLY A 36 -6.62 -51.96 0.35
C GLY A 36 -6.35 -50.49 0.09
N PRO A 37 -7.30 -49.76 -0.52
CA PRO A 37 -7.10 -48.35 -0.84
C PRO A 37 -6.69 -47.61 0.42
N ALA A 38 -5.52 -46.97 0.36
CA ALA A 38 -5.07 -46.04 1.38
C ALA A 38 -6.25 -45.12 1.71
N GLN A 39 -6.69 -45.13 2.96
CA GLN A 39 -7.57 -44.10 3.48
C GLN A 39 -6.88 -42.78 3.20
N VAL A 40 -7.36 -42.06 2.19
CA VAL A 40 -7.05 -40.65 2.04
C VAL A 40 -7.65 -40.02 3.29
N ASP A 41 -6.80 -39.51 4.19
CA ASP A 41 -7.27 -38.70 5.30
C ASP A 41 -8.10 -37.56 4.70
N ASP A 42 -9.40 -37.55 4.99
CA ASP A 42 -10.31 -36.50 4.53
C ASP A 42 -9.77 -35.16 5.03
N ILE A 43 -9.29 -34.31 4.12
CA ILE A 43 -8.85 -32.96 4.46
C ILE A 43 -10.09 -32.17 4.88
N VAL A 44 -10.30 -32.05 6.19
CA VAL A 44 -11.37 -31.21 6.76
C VAL A 44 -10.95 -29.75 6.64
N VAL A 45 -11.46 -29.09 5.60
CA VAL A 45 -11.29 -27.65 5.36
C VAL A 45 -11.93 -26.89 6.53
N VAL A 46 -11.17 -26.02 7.20
CA VAL A 46 -11.69 -25.25 8.33
C VAL A 46 -12.63 -24.18 7.81
N GLY A 47 -13.81 -24.06 8.42
CA GLY A 47 -14.81 -23.09 7.98
C GLY A 47 -15.79 -23.62 6.92
N THR A 48 -15.71 -24.90 6.52
CA THR A 48 -16.85 -25.52 5.84
C THR A 48 -18.06 -25.36 6.74
N ASN A 49 -19.08 -24.63 6.28
CA ASN A 49 -20.36 -24.56 7.00
C ASN A 49 -21.05 -25.94 7.14
N ILE A 50 -20.49 -26.96 6.49
CA ILE A 50 -21.00 -28.33 6.44
C ILE A 50 -19.82 -29.29 6.67
N ARG A 51 -19.66 -29.83 7.88
CA ARG A 51 -18.68 -30.89 8.15
C ARG A 51 -19.13 -32.21 7.52
N GLY A 52 -18.21 -32.94 6.88
CA GLY A 52 -18.43 -34.32 6.43
C GLY A 52 -19.30 -34.52 5.18
N ALA A 53 -19.71 -33.47 4.46
CA ALA A 53 -20.46 -33.65 3.21
C ALA A 53 -19.53 -33.95 2.02
N ARG A 54 -19.78 -35.06 1.30
CA ARG A 54 -19.03 -35.45 0.08
C ARG A 54 -19.00 -34.38 -1.01
N THR A 55 -19.86 -33.36 -0.94
CA THR A 55 -19.87 -32.22 -1.88
C THR A 55 -18.67 -31.29 -1.72
N THR A 56 -18.01 -31.24 -0.55
CA THR A 56 -16.76 -30.46 -0.38
C THR A 56 -15.59 -31.07 -1.14
N ALA A 57 -15.56 -32.40 -1.31
CA ALA A 57 -14.58 -33.10 -2.14
C ALA A 57 -14.73 -32.81 -3.65
N ALA A 58 -15.87 -32.23 -4.08
CA ALA A 58 -16.12 -31.85 -5.46
C ALA A 58 -15.81 -30.37 -5.76
N LEU A 59 -15.55 -29.55 -4.73
CA LEU A 59 -15.19 -28.14 -4.91
C LEU A 59 -13.68 -28.00 -5.19
N PRO A 60 -13.27 -27.12 -6.13
CA PRO A 60 -11.85 -26.89 -6.42
C PRO A 60 -11.20 -26.08 -5.30
N VAL A 61 -10.78 -26.76 -4.22
CA VAL A 61 -10.04 -26.18 -3.09
C VAL A 61 -8.55 -26.45 -3.26
N VAL A 62 -7.75 -25.38 -3.20
CA VAL A 62 -6.29 -25.47 -3.10
C VAL A 62 -5.91 -25.32 -1.64
N VAL A 63 -5.14 -26.26 -1.11
CA VAL A 63 -4.61 -26.19 0.26
C VAL A 63 -3.09 -26.08 0.16
N ALA A 64 -2.55 -25.01 0.73
CA ALA A 64 -1.11 -24.86 0.96
C ALA A 64 -0.85 -25.12 2.45
N ASP A 65 -0.17 -26.22 2.75
CA ASP A 65 0.25 -26.58 4.10
C ASP A 65 1.44 -25.72 4.57
N ARG A 66 1.80 -25.88 5.84
CA ARG A 66 2.88 -25.12 6.46
C ARG A 66 4.21 -25.30 5.74
N GLU A 67 4.56 -26.51 5.34
CA GLU A 67 5.79 -26.82 4.62
C GLU A 67 5.86 -26.09 3.28
N GLN A 68 4.77 -26.08 2.52
CA GLN A 68 4.67 -25.35 1.25
C GLN A 68 4.74 -23.84 1.48
N ILE A 69 4.05 -23.32 2.49
CA ILE A 69 4.08 -21.90 2.87
C ILE A 69 5.51 -21.48 3.24
N GLU A 70 6.20 -22.24 4.09
CA GLU A 70 7.58 -21.99 4.48
C GLU A 70 8.53 -22.03 3.26
N ALA A 71 8.31 -22.98 2.33
CA ALA A 71 9.09 -23.10 1.10
C ALA A 71 8.94 -21.90 0.15
N THR A 72 7.85 -21.13 0.23
CA THR A 72 7.71 -19.88 -0.55
C THR A 72 8.69 -18.79 -0.10
N GLY A 73 9.15 -18.84 1.15
CA GLY A 73 9.95 -17.78 1.75
C GLY A 73 9.22 -16.46 1.95
N ALA A 74 7.88 -16.43 1.80
CA ALA A 74 7.06 -15.24 1.97
C ALA A 74 7.08 -14.73 3.42
N SER A 75 7.28 -13.43 3.60
CA SER A 75 7.32 -12.75 4.90
C SER A 75 6.04 -11.97 5.22
N THR A 76 5.18 -11.80 4.23
CA THR A 76 3.94 -11.03 4.31
C THR A 76 2.81 -11.75 3.59
N GLY A 77 1.56 -11.47 3.96
CA GLY A 77 0.40 -12.02 3.29
C GLY A 77 0.38 -11.67 1.80
N ASP A 78 0.88 -10.49 1.43
CA ASP A 78 1.11 -10.08 0.03
C ASP A 78 2.02 -11.01 -0.75
N GLU A 79 3.23 -11.23 -0.24
CA GLU A 79 4.18 -12.13 -0.88
C GLU A 79 3.63 -13.54 -0.99
N LEU A 80 2.95 -14.05 0.04
CA LEU A 80 2.36 -15.38 0.01
C LEU A 80 1.26 -15.47 -1.05
N LEU A 81 0.31 -14.54 -1.07
CA LEU A 81 -0.80 -14.57 -2.02
C LEU A 81 -0.31 -14.42 -3.46
N ARG A 82 0.72 -13.62 -3.74
CA ARG A 82 1.30 -13.49 -5.09
C ARG A 82 1.93 -14.78 -5.63
N THR A 83 2.24 -15.76 -4.78
CA THR A 83 2.75 -17.07 -5.23
C THR A 83 1.65 -17.98 -5.78
N ILE A 84 0.38 -17.64 -5.54
CA ILE A 84 -0.77 -18.43 -5.96
C ILE A 84 -1.15 -18.05 -7.39
N PRO A 85 -1.09 -18.96 -8.38
CA PRO A 85 -1.32 -18.63 -9.79
C PRO A 85 -2.69 -18.03 -10.10
N GLN A 86 -3.70 -18.34 -9.29
CA GLN A 86 -5.06 -17.83 -9.44
C GLN A 86 -5.24 -16.41 -8.89
N MET A 87 -4.23 -15.83 -8.24
CA MET A 87 -4.28 -14.44 -7.77
C MET A 87 -4.00 -13.47 -8.92
N GLY A 88 -4.91 -12.53 -9.09
CA GLY A 88 -4.78 -11.42 -10.02
C GLY A 88 -3.93 -10.29 -9.44
N ASP A 89 -3.73 -9.26 -10.26
CA ASP A 89 -3.01 -8.06 -9.84
C ASP A 89 -3.77 -7.30 -8.73
N VAL A 90 -3.06 -6.82 -7.72
CA VAL A 90 -3.64 -6.11 -6.58
C VAL A 90 -3.24 -4.64 -6.69
N GLN A 91 -4.20 -3.78 -7.06
CA GLN A 91 -4.00 -2.33 -7.15
C GLN A 91 -4.25 -1.58 -5.83
N PHE A 92 -4.62 -2.31 -4.77
CA PHE A 92 -4.86 -1.78 -3.42
C PHE A 92 -3.67 -2.10 -2.53
N ASP A 93 -2.57 -1.40 -2.79
CA ASP A 93 -1.29 -1.66 -2.13
C ASP A 93 -0.46 -0.36 -1.95
N SER A 94 0.55 -0.46 -1.09
CA SER A 94 1.38 0.67 -0.69
C SER A 94 2.50 1.06 -1.65
N SER A 95 2.79 0.25 -2.67
CA SER A 95 3.80 0.51 -3.69
C SER A 95 3.31 1.40 -4.84
N SER A 96 1.99 1.62 -4.93
CA SER A 96 1.36 2.53 -5.90
C SER A 96 1.85 3.98 -5.80
N GLY A 97 2.43 4.40 -4.66
CA GLY A 97 3.10 5.70 -4.51
C GLY A 97 2.18 6.92 -4.65
N ALA A 98 0.87 6.73 -4.48
CA ALA A 98 -0.12 7.77 -4.73
C ALA A 98 0.08 9.01 -3.84
N GLN A 99 0.12 10.19 -4.47
CA GLN A 99 0.29 11.51 -3.84
C GLN A 99 -1.00 12.03 -3.17
N THR A 100 -1.95 11.13 -2.87
CA THR A 100 -3.27 11.49 -2.35
C THR A 100 -3.69 10.54 -1.24
N SER A 101 -4.38 11.08 -0.23
CA SER A 101 -5.02 10.32 0.85
C SER A 101 -6.19 9.48 0.40
N ASN A 102 -6.62 9.59 -0.86
CA ASN A 102 -7.71 8.82 -1.45
C ASN A 102 -7.28 7.43 -1.97
N SER A 103 -6.01 7.08 -1.84
CA SER A 103 -5.45 5.78 -2.26
C SER A 103 -5.09 4.90 -1.07
N ALA A 104 -4.88 3.61 -1.30
CA ALA A 104 -4.31 2.70 -0.30
C ALA A 104 -2.89 3.17 0.06
N ARG A 105 -2.70 3.49 1.34
CA ARG A 105 -1.41 3.88 1.91
C ARG A 105 -1.19 3.08 3.21
N GLY A 106 0.07 2.83 3.53
CA GLY A 106 0.48 2.17 4.77
C GLY A 106 0.69 0.66 4.69
N ASP A 107 0.71 -0.04 5.83
CA ASP A 107 0.78 -1.52 5.81
C ASP A 107 -0.59 -2.10 5.45
N VAL A 108 -0.83 -2.23 4.16
CA VAL A 108 -2.09 -2.68 3.58
C VAL A 108 -1.81 -3.58 2.39
N ASN A 109 -2.55 -4.68 2.32
CA ASN A 109 -2.62 -5.52 1.13
C ASN A 109 -3.97 -6.23 1.03
N SER A 110 -4.46 -6.40 -0.19
CA SER A 110 -5.75 -6.98 -0.53
C SER A 110 -5.64 -8.36 -1.20
N VAL A 111 -6.78 -8.96 -1.52
CA VAL A 111 -6.91 -10.23 -2.26
C VAL A 111 -7.76 -9.99 -3.51
N ASN A 112 -7.24 -10.36 -4.67
CA ASN A 112 -7.94 -10.28 -5.94
C ASN A 112 -7.91 -11.63 -6.66
N LEU A 113 -8.78 -12.56 -6.25
CA LEU A 113 -8.82 -13.88 -6.87
C LEU A 113 -9.40 -13.77 -8.29
N ARG A 114 -8.70 -14.40 -9.27
CA ARG A 114 -9.08 -14.47 -10.69
C ARG A 114 -9.24 -13.12 -11.40
N SER A 115 -8.62 -12.06 -10.87
CA SER A 115 -8.71 -10.69 -11.38
C SER A 115 -10.15 -10.16 -11.45
N LEU A 116 -11.04 -10.62 -10.56
CA LEU A 116 -12.44 -10.19 -10.51
C LEU A 116 -12.65 -8.89 -9.72
N GLY A 117 -11.56 -8.25 -9.28
CA GLY A 117 -11.56 -6.98 -8.58
C GLY A 117 -11.42 -7.16 -7.06
N VAL A 118 -10.77 -6.19 -6.43
CA VAL A 118 -10.62 -6.11 -4.98
C VAL A 118 -12.00 -5.96 -4.32
N GLY A 119 -12.24 -6.74 -3.27
CA GLY A 119 -13.52 -6.74 -2.52
C GLY A 119 -14.49 -7.84 -2.94
N ASN A 120 -14.21 -8.57 -4.03
CA ASN A 120 -15.03 -9.71 -4.49
C ASN A 120 -14.52 -11.08 -4.03
N THR A 121 -13.46 -11.11 -3.21
CA THR A 121 -12.93 -12.32 -2.56
C THR A 121 -13.17 -12.24 -1.06
N LEU A 122 -13.78 -13.27 -0.49
CA LEU A 122 -13.98 -13.36 0.95
C LEU A 122 -12.73 -13.86 1.64
N VAL A 123 -12.29 -13.18 2.71
CA VAL A 123 -11.18 -13.63 3.56
C VAL A 123 -11.70 -14.08 4.92
N LEU A 124 -11.26 -15.27 5.33
CA LEU A 124 -11.59 -15.90 6.60
C LEU A 124 -10.32 -16.14 7.42
N LEU A 125 -10.45 -16.01 8.74
CA LEU A 125 -9.48 -16.44 9.73
C LEU A 125 -10.11 -17.53 10.58
N ASN A 126 -9.51 -18.72 10.59
CA ASN A 126 -10.03 -19.90 11.28
C ASN A 126 -11.50 -20.18 10.90
N GLY A 127 -11.83 -20.01 9.61
CA GLY A 127 -13.16 -20.27 9.07
C GLY A 127 -14.21 -19.20 9.38
N ARG A 128 -13.81 -18.03 9.91
CA ARG A 128 -14.70 -16.94 10.31
C ARG A 128 -14.24 -15.61 9.72
N ARG A 129 -15.21 -14.77 9.34
CA ARG A 129 -14.98 -13.46 8.71
C ARG A 129 -13.98 -12.60 9.48
N VAL A 130 -13.12 -11.90 8.76
CA VAL A 130 -12.24 -10.87 9.32
C VAL A 130 -12.91 -9.50 9.15
N VAL A 131 -12.60 -8.53 10.02
CA VAL A 131 -13.03 -7.15 9.78
C VAL A 131 -12.35 -6.62 8.50
N GLN A 132 -13.08 -5.83 7.71
CA GLN A 132 -12.49 -5.17 6.54
C GLN A 132 -11.50 -4.09 7.00
N HIS A 133 -10.43 -3.90 6.23
CA HIS A 133 -9.53 -2.76 6.37
C HIS A 133 -10.33 -1.46 6.26
N PRO A 134 -10.07 -0.47 7.12
CA PRO A 134 -10.97 0.66 7.28
C PRO A 134 -10.85 1.71 6.17
N THR A 135 -9.73 1.77 5.45
CA THR A 135 -9.57 2.68 4.31
C THR A 135 -10.27 2.15 3.07
N SER A 136 -10.80 3.08 2.28
CA SER A 136 -11.32 2.82 0.94
C SER A 136 -10.50 3.53 -0.13
N GLN A 137 -10.49 2.96 -1.34
CA GLN A 137 -9.89 3.53 -2.55
C GLN A 137 -10.83 3.27 -3.73
N GLY A 138 -11.01 4.26 -4.59
CA GLY A 138 -11.56 4.01 -5.93
C GLY A 138 -10.45 3.47 -6.82
N THR A 139 -10.63 2.28 -7.38
CA THR A 139 -9.62 1.65 -8.25
C THR A 139 -10.07 1.72 -9.71
N SER A 140 -9.11 1.69 -10.64
CA SER A 140 -9.39 1.89 -12.08
C SER A 140 -10.18 0.73 -12.68
N ASP A 141 -9.97 -0.48 -12.15
CA ASP A 141 -10.68 -1.71 -12.45
C ASP A 141 -12.14 -1.73 -11.95
N THR A 142 -12.48 -0.91 -10.95
CA THR A 142 -13.86 -0.79 -10.41
C THR A 142 -14.58 0.48 -10.90
N GLY A 143 -14.00 1.20 -11.87
CA GLY A 143 -14.59 2.43 -12.38
C GLY A 143 -14.59 3.57 -11.35
N THR A 144 -13.59 3.62 -10.47
CA THR A 144 -13.43 4.59 -9.37
C THR A 144 -14.47 4.49 -8.25
N VAL A 145 -15.25 3.42 -8.20
CA VAL A 145 -16.14 3.12 -7.06
C VAL A 145 -15.26 2.72 -5.86
N PRO A 146 -15.46 3.33 -4.68
CA PRO A 146 -14.69 2.98 -3.49
C PRO A 146 -14.87 1.50 -3.15
N VAL A 147 -13.78 0.74 -3.14
CA VAL A 147 -13.76 -0.65 -2.68
C VAL A 147 -13.18 -0.74 -1.27
N LEU A 148 -13.70 -1.72 -0.53
CA LEU A 148 -13.18 -2.16 0.74
C LEU A 148 -12.57 -3.54 0.56
N SER A 149 -11.54 -3.82 1.34
CA SER A 149 -10.93 -5.14 1.35
C SER A 149 -10.43 -5.50 2.72
N TYR A 150 -9.86 -6.69 2.83
CA TYR A 150 -9.18 -7.16 4.03
C TYR A 150 -7.71 -6.76 3.96
N ASN A 151 -7.04 -6.71 5.11
CA ASN A 151 -5.60 -6.55 5.15
C ASN A 151 -4.94 -7.91 5.37
N SER A 152 -4.41 -8.53 4.32
CA SER A 152 -3.72 -9.82 4.45
C SER A 152 -2.43 -9.73 5.28
N ASN A 153 -1.85 -8.53 5.42
CA ASN A 153 -0.68 -8.30 6.29
C ASN A 153 -1.04 -8.28 7.79
N ALA A 154 -2.32 -8.20 8.15
CA ALA A 154 -2.79 -8.27 9.54
C ALA A 154 -2.73 -9.69 10.14
N ILE A 155 -2.37 -10.69 9.34
CA ILE A 155 -2.18 -12.08 9.76
C ILE A 155 -0.78 -12.51 9.29
N PRO A 156 0.19 -12.71 10.18
CA PRO A 156 1.54 -13.13 9.79
C PRO A 156 1.56 -14.50 9.14
N VAL A 157 2.32 -14.63 8.05
CA VAL A 157 2.53 -15.90 7.34
C VAL A 157 3.12 -16.98 8.25
N ALA A 158 4.07 -16.61 9.12
CA ALA A 158 4.69 -17.55 10.05
C ALA A 158 3.70 -18.20 11.02
N GLY A 159 2.58 -17.53 11.32
CA GLY A 159 1.53 -18.04 12.22
C GLY A 159 0.54 -18.99 11.57
N LEU A 160 0.65 -19.21 10.26
CA LEU A 160 -0.26 -20.07 9.51
C LEU A 160 0.11 -21.54 9.68
N GLU A 161 -0.89 -22.36 9.96
CA GLU A 161 -0.80 -23.82 9.80
C GLU A 161 -1.05 -24.20 8.33
N ARG A 162 -1.97 -23.49 7.68
CA ARG A 162 -2.26 -23.65 6.25
C ARG A 162 -3.07 -22.49 5.69
N LEU A 163 -3.10 -22.41 4.37
CA LEU A 163 -3.94 -21.54 3.58
C LEU A 163 -4.87 -22.38 2.71
N GLU A 164 -6.16 -22.09 2.75
CA GLU A 164 -7.18 -22.79 1.96
C GLU A 164 -7.81 -21.79 0.98
N VAL A 165 -7.82 -22.11 -0.32
CA VAL A 165 -8.37 -21.27 -1.38
C VAL A 165 -9.47 -22.02 -2.12
N LEU A 166 -10.72 -21.58 -1.93
CA LEU A 166 -11.86 -22.05 -2.69
C LEU A 166 -12.00 -21.21 -3.96
N LEU A 167 -11.80 -21.83 -5.11
CA LEU A 167 -11.80 -21.16 -6.42
C LEU A 167 -13.21 -20.97 -7.03
N ASP A 168 -14.22 -21.54 -6.38
CA ASP A 168 -15.62 -21.44 -6.81
C ASP A 168 -16.34 -20.27 -6.13
N GLY A 169 -17.33 -19.70 -6.82
CA GLY A 169 -18.19 -18.66 -6.28
C GLY A 169 -19.03 -19.23 -5.15
N ALA A 170 -18.76 -18.80 -3.92
CA ALA A 170 -19.33 -19.41 -2.73
C ALA A 170 -20.36 -18.49 -2.05
N ALA A 171 -20.94 -17.55 -2.80
CA ALA A 171 -21.86 -16.56 -2.26
C ALA A 171 -23.12 -17.15 -1.64
N ALA A 172 -23.57 -18.32 -2.10
CA ALA A 172 -24.70 -19.04 -1.50
C ALA A 172 -24.38 -19.62 -0.10
N ILE A 173 -23.12 -19.90 0.19
CA ILE A 173 -22.67 -20.51 1.46
C ILE A 173 -22.15 -19.45 2.42
N TYR A 174 -21.37 -18.49 1.90
CA TYR A 174 -20.67 -17.50 2.71
C TYR A 174 -21.20 -16.08 2.56
N GLY A 175 -22.15 -15.81 1.65
CA GLY A 175 -22.72 -14.48 1.42
C GLY A 175 -22.06 -13.70 0.27
N ALA A 176 -22.62 -12.52 -0.03
CA ALA A 176 -22.36 -11.76 -1.26
C ALA A 176 -20.89 -11.39 -1.55
N ASP A 177 -20.00 -11.42 -0.55
CA ASP A 177 -18.58 -11.06 -0.69
C ASP A 177 -17.74 -12.17 -1.39
N ALA A 178 -18.28 -13.39 -1.49
CA ALA A 178 -17.58 -14.57 -2.04
C ALA A 178 -17.91 -14.83 -3.52
N VAL A 179 -17.86 -13.80 -4.37
CA VAL A 179 -18.13 -13.93 -5.81
C VAL A 179 -16.98 -14.60 -6.54
N ALA A 180 -15.74 -14.14 -6.28
CA ALA A 180 -14.54 -14.68 -6.90
C ALA A 180 -14.09 -15.99 -6.26
N GLY A 181 -14.39 -16.15 -4.97
CA GLY A 181 -14.05 -17.31 -4.15
C GLY A 181 -13.79 -16.93 -2.70
N VAL A 182 -13.15 -17.83 -1.97
CA VAL A 182 -12.85 -17.69 -0.53
C VAL A 182 -11.39 -18.02 -0.28
N VAL A 183 -10.71 -17.19 0.51
CA VAL A 183 -9.39 -17.47 1.06
C VAL A 183 -9.50 -17.58 2.57
N ASN A 184 -9.21 -18.75 3.11
CA ASN A 184 -9.20 -18.99 4.55
C ASN A 184 -7.77 -19.21 5.04
N THR A 185 -7.32 -18.35 5.95
CA THR A 185 -6.07 -18.51 6.69
C THR A 185 -6.36 -19.25 7.98
N VAL A 186 -5.68 -20.37 8.22
CA VAL A 186 -5.82 -21.16 9.44
C VAL A 186 -4.57 -20.98 10.28
N LEU A 187 -4.73 -20.49 11.51
CA LEU A 187 -3.63 -20.29 12.44
C LEU A 187 -3.23 -21.61 13.11
N ARG A 188 -1.96 -21.68 13.48
CA ARG A 188 -1.44 -22.74 14.34
C ARG A 188 -2.14 -22.71 15.69
N ASP A 189 -2.66 -23.85 16.10
CA ASP A 189 -3.21 -24.09 17.43
C ASP A 189 -2.49 -25.27 18.09
N ASN A 190 -2.94 -25.67 19.28
CA ASN A 190 -2.44 -26.88 19.96
C ASN A 190 -0.92 -26.91 20.18
N ILE A 191 -0.33 -25.75 20.38
CA ILE A 191 1.10 -25.60 20.63
C ILE A 191 1.40 -26.18 22.03
N ASP A 192 2.43 -26.99 22.11
CA ASP A 192 2.95 -27.55 23.36
C ASP A 192 4.45 -27.30 23.46
N GLY A 193 4.85 -26.42 24.36
CA GLY A 193 6.23 -25.96 24.51
C GLY A 193 6.46 -24.57 23.94
N LEU A 194 7.71 -24.27 23.60
CA LEU A 194 8.19 -22.96 23.16
C LEU A 194 9.02 -23.11 21.88
N SER A 195 8.71 -22.31 20.87
CA SER A 195 9.51 -22.15 19.66
C SER A 195 9.74 -20.67 19.36
N ILE A 196 10.97 -20.33 19.01
CA ILE A 196 11.38 -18.97 18.64
C ILE A 196 12.14 -19.05 17.33
N SER A 197 11.78 -18.22 16.37
CA SER A 197 12.53 -18.07 15.11
C SER A 197 12.80 -16.60 14.84
N ALA A 198 13.97 -16.30 14.28
CA ALA A 198 14.28 -14.97 13.80
C ALA A 198 14.79 -15.04 12.36
N ARG A 199 14.41 -14.06 11.55
CA ARG A 199 14.87 -13.87 10.17
C ARG A 199 15.42 -12.46 10.03
N TYR A 200 16.53 -12.33 9.34
CA TYR A 200 17.12 -11.06 8.96
C TYR A 200 17.54 -11.12 7.50
N GLY A 201 17.24 -10.08 6.74
CA GLY A 201 17.51 -10.02 5.31
C GLY A 201 17.45 -8.60 4.77
N GLY A 202 17.45 -8.47 3.45
CA GLY A 202 17.31 -7.19 2.78
C GLY A 202 17.58 -7.33 1.28
N ALA A 203 17.27 -6.28 0.53
CA ALA A 203 17.55 -6.25 -0.90
C ALA A 203 19.02 -5.90 -1.14
N GLU A 204 19.72 -6.75 -1.89
CA GLU A 204 21.13 -6.57 -2.25
C GLU A 204 21.35 -5.25 -3.01
N GLY A 205 22.44 -4.55 -2.72
CA GLY A 205 22.75 -3.26 -3.32
C GLY A 205 21.92 -2.08 -2.79
N THR A 206 21.00 -2.31 -1.84
CA THR A 206 20.10 -1.27 -1.30
C THR A 206 20.29 -1.06 0.21
N GLN A 207 19.61 -0.06 0.75
CA GLN A 207 19.54 0.20 2.20
C GLN A 207 18.36 -0.52 2.88
N MET A 208 17.51 -1.21 2.11
CA MET A 208 16.38 -1.97 2.65
C MET A 208 16.87 -3.17 3.45
N ARG A 209 16.42 -3.26 4.70
CA ARG A 209 16.69 -4.35 5.64
C ARG A 209 15.38 -4.79 6.25
N ASP A 210 15.23 -6.10 6.33
CA ASP A 210 14.08 -6.78 6.90
C ASP A 210 14.53 -7.54 8.15
N PHE A 211 13.73 -7.46 9.21
CA PHE A 211 13.90 -8.22 10.43
C PHE A 211 12.54 -8.77 10.86
N GLU A 212 12.48 -10.05 11.19
CA GLU A 212 11.28 -10.71 11.67
C GLU A 212 11.62 -11.62 12.83
N THR A 213 10.77 -11.64 13.86
CA THR A 213 10.86 -12.58 14.98
C THR A 213 9.49 -13.16 15.27
N ASN A 214 9.45 -14.47 15.44
CA ASN A 214 8.25 -15.23 15.77
C ASN A 214 8.45 -15.96 17.08
N LEU A 215 7.42 -15.95 17.92
CA LEU A 215 7.32 -16.67 19.18
C LEU A 215 6.04 -17.51 19.15
N PHE A 216 6.19 -18.80 19.34
CA PHE A 216 5.11 -19.74 19.59
C PHE A 216 5.30 -20.29 20.98
N ALA A 217 4.29 -20.16 21.84
CA ALA A 217 4.29 -20.83 23.13
C ALA A 217 2.92 -21.42 23.41
N GLY A 218 2.89 -22.54 24.11
CA GLY A 218 1.62 -23.14 24.49
C GLY A 218 1.80 -24.29 25.44
N LYS A 219 0.67 -24.76 25.98
CA LYS A 219 0.64 -25.89 26.88
C LYS A 219 -0.63 -26.69 26.69
N ASN A 220 -0.46 -27.99 26.55
CA ASN A 220 -1.55 -28.95 26.67
C ASN A 220 -1.85 -29.26 28.13
N PHE A 221 -3.13 -29.34 28.44
CA PHE A 221 -3.69 -29.80 29.70
C PHE A 221 -4.58 -31.01 29.41
N ASP A 222 -4.94 -31.78 30.44
CA ASP A 222 -5.75 -33.00 30.29
C ASP A 222 -7.09 -32.78 29.56
N ARG A 223 -7.61 -31.55 29.60
CA ARG A 223 -8.92 -31.17 29.05
C ARG A 223 -8.87 -29.89 28.23
N GLY A 224 -7.71 -29.50 27.69
CA GLY A 224 -7.62 -28.26 26.94
C GLY A 224 -6.23 -27.87 26.48
N ASN A 225 -6.16 -26.80 25.72
CA ASN A 225 -4.91 -26.20 25.26
C ASN A 225 -5.01 -24.68 25.35
N LEU A 226 -3.89 -24.04 25.70
CA LEU A 226 -3.70 -22.61 25.54
C LEU A 226 -2.46 -22.38 24.67
N SER A 227 -2.61 -21.61 23.60
CA SER A 227 -1.60 -21.33 22.60
C SER A 227 -1.47 -19.83 22.36
N ILE A 228 -0.25 -19.31 22.33
CA ILE A 228 0.08 -17.93 21.97
C ILE A 228 1.05 -17.92 20.79
N PHE A 229 0.75 -17.06 19.83
CA PHE A 229 1.64 -16.69 18.74
C PHE A 229 1.88 -15.18 18.81
N ALA A 230 3.14 -14.76 18.75
CA ALA A 230 3.52 -13.37 18.60
C ALA A 230 4.54 -13.21 17.46
N ASN A 231 4.36 -12.16 16.66
CA ASN A 231 5.25 -11.80 15.56
C ASN A 231 5.59 -10.32 15.64
N TYR A 232 6.86 -10.01 15.44
CA TYR A 232 7.34 -8.66 15.21
C TYR A 232 8.09 -8.65 13.88
N ALA A 233 7.73 -7.75 12.99
CA ALA A 233 8.38 -7.57 11.70
C ALA A 233 8.72 -6.09 11.50
N SER A 234 9.94 -5.79 11.08
CA SER A 234 10.36 -4.46 10.67
C SER A 234 11.06 -4.50 9.33
N ARG A 235 10.80 -3.48 8.51
CA ARG A 235 11.38 -3.28 7.19
C ARG A 235 11.76 -1.82 7.04
N SER A 236 13.02 -1.54 6.75
CA SER A 236 13.43 -0.19 6.34
C SER A 236 12.96 0.12 4.93
N ALA A 237 12.82 1.40 4.61
CA ALA A 237 12.33 1.83 3.30
C ALA A 237 13.31 1.43 2.18
N LEU A 238 12.76 1.18 0.99
CA LEU A 238 13.55 1.11 -0.25
C LEU A 238 13.54 2.51 -0.85
N TRP A 239 14.70 3.16 -0.87
CA TRP A 239 14.84 4.46 -1.50
C TRP A 239 14.90 4.30 -3.02
N ALA A 240 14.31 5.24 -3.74
CA ALA A 240 14.41 5.28 -5.20
C ALA A 240 15.88 5.40 -5.65
N SER A 241 16.71 6.10 -4.87
CA SER A 241 18.15 6.23 -5.15
C SER A 241 18.94 4.93 -5.03
N ASP A 242 18.40 3.90 -4.36
CA ASP A 242 19.13 2.66 -4.08
C ASP A 242 19.30 1.78 -5.33
N GLN A 243 18.46 1.96 -6.35
CA GLN A 243 18.53 1.19 -7.60
C GLN A 243 18.56 2.12 -8.81
N ASP A 244 19.42 1.80 -9.77
CA ASP A 244 19.60 2.57 -11.01
C ASP A 244 18.30 2.73 -11.79
N PHE A 245 17.47 1.69 -11.87
CA PHE A 245 16.19 1.72 -12.59
C PHE A 245 15.03 2.37 -11.82
N THR A 246 15.24 2.79 -10.55
CA THR A 246 14.22 3.52 -9.79
C THR A 246 14.65 4.94 -9.41
N ARG A 247 15.92 5.31 -9.59
CA ARG A 247 16.50 6.59 -9.16
C ARG A 247 15.90 7.82 -9.85
N SER A 248 15.35 7.66 -11.05
CA SER A 248 14.76 8.75 -11.83
C SER A 248 13.51 8.27 -12.57
N ASP A 249 12.53 9.15 -12.73
CA ASP A 249 11.43 8.91 -13.69
C ASP A 249 11.91 9.03 -15.15
N ASP A 250 13.11 9.58 -15.40
CA ASP A 250 13.74 9.57 -16.70
C ASP A 250 14.56 8.30 -16.89
N ILE A 251 13.97 7.31 -17.57
CA ILE A 251 14.58 5.99 -17.77
C ILE A 251 15.27 5.88 -19.12
N ARG A 252 15.42 6.97 -19.88
CA ARG A 252 16.06 6.95 -21.21
C ARG A 252 17.47 6.37 -21.17
N ASP A 253 18.22 6.61 -20.10
CA ASP A 253 19.58 6.11 -19.94
C ASP A 253 19.64 4.57 -19.88
N LEU A 254 18.60 3.90 -19.37
CA LEU A 254 18.52 2.43 -19.35
C LEU A 254 18.40 1.84 -20.76
N PHE A 255 17.95 2.63 -21.73
CA PHE A 255 17.74 2.23 -23.11
C PHE A 255 18.77 2.83 -24.08
N ALA A 256 19.79 3.55 -23.60
CA ALA A 256 20.76 4.24 -24.45
C ALA A 256 21.53 3.29 -25.41
N GLY A 257 21.67 2.01 -25.05
CA GLY A 257 22.29 0.98 -25.89
C GLY A 257 21.38 0.34 -26.94
N TYR A 258 20.10 0.73 -27.00
CA TYR A 258 19.10 0.10 -27.86
C TYR A 258 18.57 1.10 -28.92
N PRO A 259 19.02 0.99 -30.19
CA PRO A 259 18.65 1.93 -31.24
C PRO A 259 17.13 2.04 -31.48
N ASP A 260 16.37 0.97 -31.24
CA ASP A 260 14.91 0.95 -31.41
C ASP A 260 14.18 1.90 -30.43
N PHE A 261 14.83 2.26 -29.32
CA PHE A 261 14.31 3.20 -28.34
C PHE A 261 14.84 4.62 -28.54
N ALA A 262 15.70 4.85 -29.54
CA ALA A 262 16.22 6.17 -29.84
C ALA A 262 15.08 7.14 -30.18
N GLY A 263 14.96 8.22 -29.41
CA GLY A 263 13.92 9.23 -29.59
C GLY A 263 12.54 8.88 -29.02
N VAL A 264 12.37 7.73 -28.35
CA VAL A 264 11.14 7.37 -27.65
C VAL A 264 10.95 8.29 -26.43
N GLN A 265 10.11 9.29 -26.62
CA GLN A 265 9.91 10.36 -25.65
C GLN A 265 9.12 9.96 -24.40
N THR A 266 8.43 8.81 -24.44
CA THR A 266 7.65 8.27 -23.31
C THR A 266 8.53 7.65 -22.22
N LEU A 267 9.81 7.42 -22.50
CA LEU A 267 10.81 6.98 -21.51
C LEU A 267 11.21 8.09 -20.53
N ASP A 268 10.82 9.33 -20.79
CA ASP A 268 10.92 10.43 -19.82
C ASP A 268 9.59 10.58 -19.09
N GLY A 269 9.47 9.87 -17.97
CA GLY A 269 8.30 9.85 -17.11
C GLY A 269 8.21 11.02 -16.13
N ARG A 270 9.20 11.93 -16.13
CA ARG A 270 9.23 13.06 -15.19
C ARG A 270 7.96 13.90 -15.28
N SER A 271 7.50 14.45 -14.18
CA SER A 271 6.23 15.16 -14.03
C SER A 271 6.22 16.52 -14.75
N SER A 272 5.13 16.86 -15.42
CA SER A 272 4.87 18.24 -15.90
C SER A 272 4.31 19.16 -14.81
N ASN A 273 3.99 18.62 -13.63
CA ASN A 273 3.75 19.40 -12.42
C ASN A 273 5.10 19.72 -11.80
N THR A 274 5.53 20.97 -11.95
CA THR A 274 6.87 21.44 -11.62
C THR A 274 6.80 22.69 -10.74
N PRO A 275 7.89 23.08 -10.07
CA PRO A 275 7.95 24.39 -9.41
C PRO A 275 7.93 25.55 -10.43
N TRP A 276 8.15 25.27 -11.73
CA TRP A 276 7.94 26.25 -12.81
C TRP A 276 6.45 26.37 -13.12
N ALA A 277 5.82 27.37 -12.48
CA ALA A 277 4.38 27.57 -12.51
C ALA A 277 3.80 27.77 -13.93
N ARG A 278 2.60 27.21 -14.16
CA ARG A 278 1.80 27.55 -15.34
C ARG A 278 0.86 28.70 -15.03
N LEU A 279 1.15 29.85 -15.65
CA LEU A 279 0.54 31.13 -15.32
C LEU A 279 -0.20 31.73 -16.52
N SER A 280 -1.30 32.44 -16.25
CA SER A 280 -2.03 33.20 -17.28
C SER A 280 -2.71 34.43 -16.72
N VAL A 281 -2.82 35.49 -17.51
CA VAL A 281 -3.69 36.65 -17.21
C VAL A 281 -5.05 36.54 -17.89
N GLY A 282 -5.39 35.39 -18.48
CA GLY A 282 -6.59 35.20 -19.31
C GLY A 282 -6.45 35.81 -20.71
N ALA A 283 -7.27 35.35 -21.65
CA ALA A 283 -7.18 35.72 -23.06
C ALA A 283 -7.30 37.24 -23.29
N ARG A 284 -6.31 37.82 -23.97
CA ARG A 284 -6.19 39.25 -24.25
C ARG A 284 -5.10 39.52 -25.28
N SER A 285 -5.00 40.77 -25.74
CA SER A 285 -3.85 41.21 -26.55
C SER A 285 -2.53 40.97 -25.80
N ALA A 286 -1.51 40.51 -26.52
CA ALA A 286 -0.23 40.15 -25.93
C ALA A 286 0.37 41.35 -25.16
N ILE A 287 0.59 41.15 -23.85
CA ILE A 287 1.25 42.14 -23.01
C ILE A 287 2.72 42.19 -23.41
N ARG A 288 3.27 43.41 -23.44
CA ARG A 288 4.69 43.66 -23.66
C ARG A 288 5.28 44.44 -22.50
N SER A 289 6.54 44.19 -22.20
CA SER A 289 7.37 45.00 -21.30
C SER A 289 8.56 45.51 -22.12
N ASN A 290 8.71 46.84 -22.19
CA ASN A 290 9.74 47.49 -23.02
C ASN A 290 9.79 46.97 -24.48
N GLY A 291 8.62 46.66 -25.06
CA GLY A 291 8.49 46.15 -26.43
C GLY A 291 8.61 44.62 -26.59
N ALA A 292 9.16 43.90 -25.61
CA ALA A 292 9.26 42.45 -25.63
C ALA A 292 7.94 41.78 -25.17
N ALA A 293 7.46 40.77 -25.89
CA ALA A 293 6.24 40.06 -25.55
C ALA A 293 6.44 39.16 -24.32
N VAL A 294 5.61 39.36 -23.29
CA VAL A 294 5.65 38.58 -22.05
C VAL A 294 4.49 37.60 -21.93
N THR A 295 3.39 37.82 -22.65
CA THR A 295 2.28 36.85 -22.75
C THR A 295 2.00 36.49 -24.20
N ASN A 296 1.31 35.37 -24.43
CA ASN A 296 0.71 35.07 -25.73
C ASN A 296 -0.73 35.64 -25.81
N ALA A 297 -1.44 35.37 -26.91
CA ALA A 297 -2.82 35.84 -27.12
C ALA A 297 -3.85 35.24 -26.14
N GLN A 298 -3.51 34.10 -25.53
CA GLN A 298 -4.31 33.46 -24.47
C GLN A 298 -3.95 33.99 -23.07
N GLY A 299 -3.06 34.98 -22.99
CA GLY A 299 -2.57 35.54 -21.73
C GLY A 299 -1.58 34.65 -20.99
N ALA A 300 -1.16 33.52 -21.57
CA ALA A 300 -0.24 32.59 -20.92
C ALA A 300 1.19 33.13 -20.94
N PHE A 301 1.91 32.88 -19.85
CA PHE A 301 3.32 33.22 -19.67
C PHE A 301 3.97 32.24 -18.69
N ARG A 302 5.29 32.29 -18.61
CA ARG A 302 6.07 31.36 -17.79
C ARG A 302 7.35 32.00 -17.28
N TYR A 303 7.80 31.54 -16.11
CA TYR A 303 9.14 31.81 -15.60
C TYR A 303 10.04 30.64 -15.98
N GLN A 304 11.25 30.93 -16.47
CA GLN A 304 12.21 29.89 -16.85
C GLN A 304 13.65 30.40 -16.70
N PRO A 305 14.64 29.50 -16.61
CA PRO A 305 16.03 29.89 -16.71
C PRO A 305 16.33 30.53 -18.08
N THR A 306 17.24 31.50 -18.11
CA THR A 306 17.66 32.22 -19.33
C THR A 306 18.26 31.28 -20.39
N SER A 307 18.79 30.13 -19.97
CA SER A 307 19.31 29.07 -20.86
C SER A 307 18.24 28.47 -21.79
N PHE A 308 16.95 28.59 -21.46
CA PHE A 308 15.82 28.13 -22.29
C PHE A 308 15.27 29.23 -23.21
N GLY A 309 16.04 30.31 -23.40
CA GLY A 309 15.62 31.54 -24.07
C GLY A 309 15.07 32.57 -23.09
N CYS A 310 15.21 33.86 -23.41
CA CYS A 310 14.82 34.93 -22.50
C CYS A 310 13.94 35.97 -23.21
N GLY A 311 12.75 36.22 -22.68
CA GLY A 311 11.91 37.35 -23.08
C GLY A 311 12.29 38.60 -22.30
N VAL A 312 11.98 38.61 -21.00
CA VAL A 312 12.32 39.70 -20.09
C VAL A 312 13.03 39.13 -18.87
N SER A 313 14.27 39.55 -18.63
CA SER A 313 15.03 39.12 -17.46
C SER A 313 14.44 39.72 -16.19
N VAL A 314 14.36 38.90 -15.13
CA VAL A 314 13.92 39.31 -13.79
C VAL A 314 15.04 39.11 -12.75
N GLY A 315 16.29 38.92 -13.19
CA GLY A 315 17.45 38.64 -12.35
C GLY A 315 17.66 37.15 -12.07
N ASN A 316 18.78 36.83 -11.42
CA ASN A 316 19.15 35.47 -10.97
C ASN A 316 19.06 34.38 -12.05
N ASP A 317 19.45 34.72 -13.29
CA ASP A 317 19.34 33.84 -14.46
C ASP A 317 17.92 33.32 -14.75
N ILE A 318 16.90 34.02 -14.26
CA ILE A 318 15.48 33.75 -14.52
C ILE A 318 14.92 34.84 -15.44
N CYS A 319 13.99 34.44 -16.29
CA CYS A 319 13.28 35.32 -17.19
C CYS A 319 11.80 34.94 -17.33
N ILE A 320 11.00 35.92 -17.74
CA ILE A 320 9.63 35.73 -18.16
C ILE A 320 9.61 35.56 -19.68
N ALA A 321 8.92 34.53 -20.14
CA ALA A 321 8.70 34.23 -21.54
C ALA A 321 7.21 34.07 -21.86
N SER A 322 6.85 34.37 -23.12
CA SER A 322 5.49 34.26 -23.63
C SER A 322 5.07 32.79 -23.84
N GLY A 323 3.85 32.44 -23.43
CA GLY A 323 3.27 31.11 -23.59
C GLY A 323 3.51 30.14 -22.43
N ASN A 324 3.02 28.90 -22.57
CA ASN A 324 3.21 27.82 -21.59
C ASN A 324 4.55 27.11 -21.80
N HIS A 325 5.09 26.44 -20.79
CA HIS A 325 6.21 25.51 -20.96
C HIS A 325 5.89 24.41 -21.98
N ALA A 326 6.81 24.15 -22.89
CA ALA A 326 6.72 23.09 -23.88
C ALA A 326 7.50 21.84 -23.40
N PHE A 327 6.98 21.15 -22.38
CA PHE A 327 7.65 20.01 -21.74
C PHE A 327 7.85 18.79 -22.64
N ASN A 328 7.21 18.74 -23.81
CA ASN A 328 7.43 17.67 -24.78
C ASN A 328 8.61 17.97 -25.72
N THR A 329 9.07 19.22 -25.77
CA THR A 329 10.12 19.69 -26.67
C THR A 329 11.14 20.54 -25.90
N THR A 330 11.12 21.87 -26.06
CA THR A 330 12.20 22.78 -25.66
C THR A 330 12.36 22.95 -24.15
N ASN A 331 11.35 22.62 -23.34
CA ASN A 331 11.43 22.71 -21.88
C ASN A 331 11.48 21.33 -21.20
N ARG A 332 11.78 20.25 -21.93
CA ARG A 332 11.74 18.88 -21.40
C ARG A 332 12.61 18.69 -20.16
N ASP A 333 13.78 19.30 -20.10
CA ASP A 333 14.71 19.16 -18.96
C ASP A 333 14.24 19.88 -17.69
N MET A 334 13.16 20.67 -17.77
CA MET A 334 12.51 21.31 -16.63
C MET A 334 11.39 20.45 -16.01
N ARG A 335 11.11 19.26 -16.56
CA ARG A 335 10.15 18.31 -15.97
C ARG A 335 10.68 17.86 -14.61
N TYR A 336 9.77 17.76 -13.64
CA TYR A 336 10.12 17.45 -12.26
C TYR A 336 10.32 15.95 -12.06
N ASP A 337 11.47 15.55 -11.57
CA ASP A 337 11.76 14.15 -11.24
C ASP A 337 11.19 13.80 -9.85
N THR A 338 10.23 12.87 -9.81
CA THR A 338 9.54 12.49 -8.57
C THR A 338 10.27 11.42 -7.77
N ARG A 339 11.37 10.88 -8.30
CA ARG A 339 12.16 9.83 -7.63
C ARG A 339 13.26 10.37 -6.73
N VAL A 340 13.74 11.59 -6.98
CA VAL A 340 14.82 12.18 -6.20
C VAL A 340 14.36 12.39 -4.75
N GLY A 341 15.01 11.69 -3.81
CA GLY A 341 14.73 11.82 -2.37
C GLY A 341 13.45 11.13 -1.90
N THR A 342 12.89 10.20 -2.67
CA THR A 342 11.63 9.52 -2.34
C THR A 342 11.82 8.02 -2.14
N THR A 343 10.81 7.36 -1.55
CA THR A 343 10.81 5.92 -1.30
C THR A 343 9.95 5.19 -2.32
N VAL A 344 10.44 4.08 -2.87
CA VAL A 344 9.68 3.17 -3.74
C VAL A 344 8.84 2.20 -2.91
N ARG A 345 9.38 1.74 -1.77
CA ARG A 345 8.61 0.99 -0.76
C ARG A 345 8.73 1.68 0.59
N PRO A 346 7.62 1.85 1.34
CA PRO A 346 7.66 2.45 2.66
C PRO A 346 8.41 1.58 3.66
N SER A 347 8.94 2.20 4.71
CA SER A 347 9.31 1.46 5.91
C SER A 347 8.05 1.00 6.63
N VAL A 348 8.09 -0.18 7.23
CA VAL A 348 6.97 -0.77 7.97
C VAL A 348 7.51 -1.39 9.25
N GLU A 349 6.84 -1.14 10.36
CA GLU A 349 7.01 -1.87 11.61
C GLU A 349 5.65 -2.45 11.98
N ARG A 350 5.61 -3.74 12.29
CA ARG A 350 4.38 -4.50 12.51
C ARG A 350 4.52 -5.43 13.70
N MET A 351 3.47 -5.50 14.50
CA MET A 351 3.33 -6.46 15.59
C MET A 351 2.00 -7.18 15.48
N ASN A 352 2.04 -8.50 15.69
CA ASN A 352 0.86 -9.35 15.74
C ASN A 352 0.92 -10.23 16.99
N VAL A 353 -0.22 -10.40 17.65
CA VAL A 353 -0.37 -11.33 18.78
C VAL A 353 -1.69 -12.06 18.62
N PHE A 354 -1.65 -13.38 18.65
CA PHE A 354 -2.82 -14.26 18.65
C PHE A 354 -2.75 -15.16 19.87
N LEU A 355 -3.85 -15.24 20.62
CA LEU A 355 -4.04 -16.16 21.73
C LEU A 355 -5.24 -17.02 21.39
N THR A 356 -5.05 -18.34 21.31
CA THR A 356 -6.11 -19.32 21.11
C THR A 356 -6.20 -20.22 22.33
N GLY A 357 -7.42 -20.60 22.69
CA GLY A 357 -7.65 -21.51 23.82
C GLY A 357 -8.82 -22.42 23.55
N ARG A 358 -8.73 -23.66 24.05
CA ARG A 358 -9.83 -24.61 24.06
C ARG A 358 -9.89 -25.38 25.36
N TYR A 359 -11.10 -25.75 25.77
CA TYR A 359 -11.35 -26.46 27.01
C TYR A 359 -12.57 -27.37 26.88
N ASP A 360 -12.38 -28.67 27.11
CA ASP A 360 -13.45 -29.65 27.14
C ASP A 360 -14.28 -29.46 28.41
N ILE A 361 -15.46 -28.83 28.31
CA ILE A 361 -16.40 -28.63 29.42
C ILE A 361 -16.99 -29.98 29.86
N THR A 362 -17.34 -30.81 28.88
CA THR A 362 -17.78 -32.19 29.01
C THR A 362 -17.11 -33.03 27.92
N PRO A 363 -17.23 -34.37 27.91
CA PRO A 363 -16.69 -35.19 26.82
C PRO A 363 -17.24 -34.83 25.43
N ASP A 364 -18.44 -34.25 25.38
CA ASP A 364 -19.15 -33.95 24.13
C ASP A 364 -19.24 -32.44 23.83
N VAL A 365 -18.69 -31.58 24.70
CA VAL A 365 -18.77 -30.11 24.57
C VAL A 365 -17.44 -29.46 24.89
N GLU A 366 -16.87 -28.78 23.90
CA GLU A 366 -15.63 -28.00 23.97
C GLU A 366 -15.95 -26.50 23.86
N ALA A 367 -15.40 -25.71 24.78
CA ALA A 367 -15.33 -24.26 24.64
C ALA A 367 -14.06 -23.87 23.90
N PHE A 368 -14.15 -22.86 23.04
CA PHE A 368 -12.98 -22.29 22.36
C PHE A 368 -13.04 -20.76 22.37
N GLY A 369 -11.87 -20.14 22.26
CA GLY A 369 -11.73 -18.69 22.19
C GLY A 369 -10.49 -18.26 21.44
N GLU A 370 -10.56 -17.05 20.88
CA GLU A 370 -9.46 -16.41 20.16
C GLU A 370 -9.41 -14.92 20.50
N ILE A 371 -8.21 -14.43 20.79
CA ILE A 371 -7.90 -13.00 20.89
C ILE A 371 -6.82 -12.71 19.84
N GLY A 372 -7.07 -11.73 18.99
CA GLY A 372 -6.12 -11.26 17.98
C GLY A 372 -5.85 -9.77 18.12
N TYR A 373 -4.59 -9.38 17.98
CA TYR A 373 -4.15 -8.00 17.96
C TYR A 373 -3.14 -7.82 16.82
N TYR A 374 -3.34 -6.77 16.03
CA TYR A 374 -2.41 -6.32 15.00
C TYR A 374 -2.22 -4.81 15.14
N SER A 375 -0.97 -4.38 15.02
CA SER A 375 -0.63 -2.97 14.84
C SER A 375 0.51 -2.84 13.86
N ALA A 376 0.45 -1.82 13.01
CA ALA A 376 1.56 -1.46 12.15
C ALA A 376 1.70 0.05 12.05
N SER A 377 2.94 0.53 11.99
CA SER A 377 3.28 1.89 11.62
C SER A 377 4.10 1.85 10.35
N SER A 378 3.82 2.77 9.44
CA SER A 378 4.48 2.83 8.15
C SER A 378 4.82 4.25 7.78
N ARG A 379 5.92 4.42 7.05
CA ARG A 379 6.41 5.72 6.63
C ARG A 379 6.89 5.67 5.19
N ALA A 380 6.30 6.52 4.34
CA ALA A 380 6.74 6.76 2.98
C ALA A 380 7.24 8.21 2.84
N VAL A 381 8.25 8.42 1.99
CA VAL A 381 8.64 9.76 1.54
C VAL A 381 8.21 9.91 0.10
N GLN A 382 7.32 10.87 -0.12
CA GLN A 382 6.70 11.19 -1.39
C GLN A 382 7.15 12.59 -1.85
N PRO A 383 7.14 12.87 -3.17
CA PRO A 383 7.39 14.19 -3.71
C PRO A 383 6.58 15.31 -3.03
N PRO A 384 7.00 16.58 -3.16
CA PRO A 384 6.23 17.72 -2.65
C PRO A 384 4.84 17.84 -3.29
N VAL A 385 3.89 18.41 -2.55
CA VAL A 385 2.48 18.55 -2.96
C VAL A 385 2.35 19.26 -4.31
N VAL A 386 1.40 18.82 -5.13
CA VAL A 386 1.01 19.51 -6.36
C VAL A 386 -0.32 20.25 -6.20
N ASN A 387 -0.41 21.44 -6.77
CA ASN A 387 -1.69 22.09 -6.98
C ASN A 387 -2.34 21.59 -8.29
N LEU A 388 -3.51 20.97 -8.16
CA LEU A 388 -4.35 20.58 -9.31
C LEU A 388 -5.51 21.56 -9.53
N ASN A 389 -5.74 22.51 -8.60
CA ASN A 389 -6.81 23.48 -8.67
C ASN A 389 -6.33 24.81 -9.25
N GLN A 390 -7.18 25.47 -10.03
CA GLN A 390 -6.90 26.80 -10.53
C GLN A 390 -7.15 27.84 -9.43
N ILE A 391 -6.18 28.71 -9.18
CA ILE A 391 -6.29 29.78 -8.19
C ILE A 391 -5.88 31.13 -8.79
N TRP A 392 -6.69 32.16 -8.56
CA TRP A 392 -6.35 33.52 -8.94
C TRP A 392 -5.49 34.17 -7.87
N ILE A 393 -4.27 34.56 -8.27
CA ILE A 393 -3.37 35.43 -7.54
C ILE A 393 -3.86 36.88 -7.79
N PRO A 394 -4.27 37.62 -6.75
CA PRO A 394 -4.75 38.99 -6.90
C PRO A 394 -3.72 39.92 -7.55
N ALA A 395 -4.19 40.97 -8.21
CA ALA A 395 -3.31 42.03 -8.72
C ALA A 395 -2.46 42.65 -7.60
N SER A 396 -3.01 42.72 -6.39
CA SER A 396 -2.36 43.28 -5.20
C SER A 396 -1.26 42.39 -4.61
N ASN A 397 -1.08 41.15 -5.06
CA ASN A 397 -0.01 40.27 -4.57
C ASN A 397 1.36 40.96 -4.73
N TYR A 398 2.18 40.91 -3.69
CA TYR A 398 3.47 41.60 -3.68
C TYR A 398 4.39 41.21 -4.84
N TYR A 399 4.41 39.92 -5.21
CA TYR A 399 5.32 39.36 -6.23
C TYR A 399 4.72 39.36 -7.64
N ASN A 400 3.49 39.82 -7.84
CA ASN A 400 2.84 39.76 -9.15
C ASN A 400 3.52 40.71 -10.17
N PRO A 401 4.09 40.19 -11.28
CA PRO A 401 4.79 41.00 -12.28
C PRO A 401 3.90 41.98 -13.04
N PHE A 402 2.57 41.75 -12.99
CA PHE A 402 1.54 42.60 -13.56
C PHE A 402 0.72 43.34 -12.49
N GLY A 403 1.17 43.32 -11.22
CA GLY A 403 0.51 44.00 -10.10
C GLY A 403 0.50 45.52 -10.22
N PRO A 404 -0.11 46.28 -9.30
CA PRO A 404 -0.31 47.72 -9.45
C PRO A 404 1.01 48.49 -9.46
N VAL A 405 1.01 49.72 -9.97
CA VAL A 405 2.20 50.61 -9.94
C VAL A 405 2.57 50.98 -8.49
N ARG A 406 1.56 51.21 -7.65
CA ARG A 406 1.70 51.42 -6.21
C ARG A 406 0.74 50.53 -5.45
N PHE A 407 1.17 50.00 -4.32
CA PHE A 407 0.28 49.31 -3.38
C PHE A 407 -0.63 50.31 -2.65
N ALA A 408 -1.59 49.79 -1.88
CA ALA A 408 -2.58 50.60 -1.17
C ALA A 408 -1.97 51.56 -0.13
N ASP A 409 -0.78 51.22 0.39
CA ASP A 409 0.02 52.04 1.30
C ASP A 409 0.82 53.14 0.59
N GLY A 410 0.74 53.22 -0.74
CA GLY A 410 1.46 54.17 -1.57
C GLY A 410 2.88 53.75 -1.96
N ALA A 411 3.40 52.63 -1.45
CA ALA A 411 4.71 52.11 -1.83
C ALA A 411 4.73 51.71 -3.31
N LEU A 412 5.85 51.96 -3.99
CA LEU A 412 6.04 51.47 -5.36
C LEU A 412 6.14 49.95 -5.35
N ASN A 413 5.51 49.29 -6.31
CA ASN A 413 5.64 47.84 -6.47
C ASN A 413 7.01 47.50 -7.11
N PRO A 414 7.94 46.86 -6.38
CA PRO A 414 9.27 46.56 -6.92
C PRO A 414 9.25 45.38 -7.91
N ASN A 415 8.20 44.55 -7.89
CA ASN A 415 8.10 43.35 -8.72
C ASN A 415 7.36 43.60 -10.04
N ARG A 416 6.73 44.76 -10.22
CA ARG A 416 6.03 45.11 -11.47
C ARG A 416 7.05 45.29 -12.60
N LEU A 417 6.82 44.61 -13.73
CA LEU A 417 7.65 44.78 -14.91
C LEU A 417 7.63 46.23 -15.45
N PRO A 418 8.77 46.73 -15.98
CA PRO A 418 8.84 48.06 -16.55
C PRO A 418 8.15 48.16 -17.91
N GLY A 419 7.68 49.37 -18.27
CA GLY A 419 7.18 49.67 -19.62
C GLY A 419 6.05 48.76 -20.11
N LEU A 420 5.16 48.32 -19.21
CA LEU A 420 4.06 47.42 -19.54
C LEU A 420 3.01 48.09 -20.45
N THR A 421 2.69 47.44 -21.57
CA THR A 421 1.58 47.83 -22.46
C THR A 421 0.38 46.89 -22.28
N GLY A 422 -0.84 47.43 -22.21
CA GLY A 422 -2.07 46.62 -22.05
C GLY A 422 -2.33 46.14 -20.61
N VAL A 423 -1.64 46.71 -19.63
CA VAL A 423 -1.83 46.43 -18.20
C VAL A 423 -2.24 47.73 -17.48
N PRO A 424 -3.42 47.80 -16.86
CA PRO A 424 -3.85 48.97 -16.09
C PRO A 424 -2.89 49.36 -14.96
N THR A 425 -3.00 50.59 -14.46
CA THR A 425 -2.23 51.08 -13.32
C THR A 425 -2.52 50.29 -12.03
N GLY A 426 -3.76 49.81 -11.87
CA GLY A 426 -4.17 48.92 -10.78
C GLY A 426 -3.71 47.46 -10.94
N GLY A 427 -3.05 47.12 -12.06
CA GLY A 427 -2.54 45.79 -12.34
C GLY A 427 -3.58 44.79 -12.84
N LEU A 428 -3.17 43.54 -12.98
CA LEU A 428 -4.00 42.40 -13.40
C LEU A 428 -3.77 41.19 -12.48
N PRO A 429 -4.83 40.43 -12.16
CA PRO A 429 -4.67 39.17 -11.47
C PRO A 429 -4.04 38.12 -12.39
N VAL A 430 -3.38 37.14 -11.78
CA VAL A 430 -2.72 36.02 -12.48
C VAL A 430 -3.38 34.71 -12.06
N LEU A 431 -3.78 33.90 -13.01
CA LEU A 431 -4.27 32.54 -12.79
C LEU A 431 -3.09 31.58 -12.69
N LEU A 432 -2.95 30.93 -11.54
CA LEU A 432 -2.08 29.79 -11.32
C LEU A 432 -2.88 28.51 -11.59
N THR A 433 -2.45 27.73 -12.59
CA THR A 433 -3.18 26.52 -13.02
C THR A 433 -2.50 25.22 -12.65
N ASN A 434 -1.18 25.25 -12.48
CA ASN A 434 -0.38 24.08 -12.22
C ASN A 434 0.92 24.49 -11.53
N TYR A 435 1.24 23.84 -10.41
CA TYR A 435 2.38 24.18 -9.58
C TYR A 435 2.73 23.02 -8.65
N ARG A 436 4.02 22.81 -8.36
CA ARG A 436 4.49 21.92 -7.30
C ARG A 436 5.15 22.76 -6.21
N PHE A 437 4.68 22.62 -4.98
CA PHE A 437 5.15 23.36 -3.80
C PHE A 437 6.46 22.77 -3.27
N VAL A 438 7.53 22.84 -4.07
CA VAL A 438 8.82 22.20 -3.74
C VAL A 438 9.44 22.81 -2.48
N ASP A 439 9.23 24.11 -2.25
CA ASP A 439 9.65 24.84 -1.05
C ASP A 439 9.00 24.34 0.25
N THR A 440 7.83 23.71 0.18
CA THR A 440 7.17 23.13 1.36
C THR A 440 7.75 21.77 1.78
N GLY A 441 8.68 21.23 0.98
CA GLY A 441 9.36 19.97 1.25
C GLY A 441 8.58 18.72 0.82
N PHE A 442 9.19 17.56 1.07
CA PHE A 442 8.61 16.26 0.73
C PHE A 442 7.38 15.94 1.58
N GLN A 443 6.42 15.21 0.99
CA GLN A 443 5.31 14.64 1.72
C GLN A 443 5.78 13.41 2.50
N ILE A 444 5.87 13.53 3.82
CA ILE A 444 6.13 12.40 4.71
C ILE A 444 4.77 11.80 5.08
N VAL A 445 4.41 10.70 4.42
CA VAL A 445 3.17 9.98 4.71
C VAL A 445 3.43 9.01 5.84
N LYS A 446 2.66 9.11 6.92
CA LYS A 446 2.65 8.15 8.02
C LYS A 446 1.29 7.49 8.10
N VAL A 447 1.26 6.17 8.17
CA VAL A 447 0.00 5.44 8.37
C VAL A 447 0.16 4.47 9.53
N ASP A 448 -0.68 4.66 10.53
CA ASP A 448 -0.80 3.80 11.70
C ASP A 448 -2.07 2.96 11.59
N ASN A 449 -1.90 1.65 11.58
CA ASN A 449 -2.95 0.65 11.50
C ASN A 449 -3.09 -0.08 12.85
N TYR A 450 -4.34 -0.38 13.19
CA TYR A 450 -4.74 -1.12 14.38
C TYR A 450 -5.85 -2.09 14.00
N GLN A 451 -5.79 -3.32 14.51
CA GLN A 451 -6.88 -4.28 14.44
C GLN A 451 -6.93 -5.12 15.71
N ALA A 452 -8.13 -5.35 16.22
CA ALA A 452 -8.38 -6.25 17.33
C ALA A 452 -9.51 -7.23 16.98
N ARG A 453 -9.44 -8.42 17.57
CA ARG A 453 -10.40 -9.51 17.39
C ARG A 453 -10.61 -10.24 18.70
N LEU A 454 -11.87 -10.53 19.01
CA LEU A 454 -12.29 -11.35 20.14
C LEU A 454 -13.36 -12.33 19.65
N LEU A 455 -13.11 -13.61 19.85
CA LEU A 455 -14.01 -14.71 19.52
C LEU A 455 -14.19 -15.60 20.74
N GLY A 456 -15.41 -16.04 21.00
CA GLY A 456 -15.71 -17.09 21.96
C GLY A 456 -16.85 -17.96 21.45
N GLY A 457 -16.75 -19.26 21.66
CA GLY A 457 -17.74 -20.19 21.17
C GLY A 457 -17.74 -21.52 21.89
N LEU A 458 -18.75 -22.33 21.57
CA LEU A 458 -18.91 -23.69 22.02
C LEU A 458 -19.13 -24.58 20.80
N ARG A 459 -18.58 -25.78 20.85
CA ARG A 459 -18.85 -26.82 19.86
C ARG A 459 -18.97 -28.17 20.52
N GLY A 460 -19.65 -29.09 19.86
CA GLY A 460 -19.86 -30.41 20.42
C GLY A 460 -20.69 -31.30 19.52
N GLU A 461 -21.01 -32.47 20.05
CA GLU A 461 -21.92 -33.42 19.41
C GLU A 461 -23.21 -33.54 20.22
N TRP A 462 -24.35 -33.56 19.53
CA TRP A 462 -25.65 -33.84 20.15
C TRP A 462 -26.48 -34.75 19.25
N ARG A 463 -26.71 -35.99 19.70
CA ARG A 463 -27.54 -37.00 18.99
C ARG A 463 -27.05 -37.29 17.57
N GLY A 464 -25.73 -37.38 17.36
CA GLY A 464 -25.13 -37.59 16.04
C GLY A 464 -25.07 -36.32 15.18
N PHE A 465 -25.39 -35.14 15.74
CA PHE A 465 -25.19 -33.87 15.07
C PHE A 465 -23.99 -33.14 15.65
N ASP A 466 -23.07 -32.75 14.79
CA ASP A 466 -22.05 -31.77 15.12
C ASP A 466 -22.70 -30.39 15.18
N TRP A 467 -22.46 -29.64 16.25
CA TRP A 467 -22.90 -28.26 16.38
C TRP A 467 -21.77 -27.34 16.81
N GLU A 468 -21.83 -26.09 16.36
CA GLU A 468 -20.92 -25.02 16.77
C GLU A 468 -21.69 -23.70 16.85
N THR A 469 -21.40 -22.88 17.86
CA THR A 469 -21.88 -21.49 17.94
C THR A 469 -20.76 -20.59 18.43
N ALA A 470 -20.74 -19.35 17.96
CA ALA A 470 -19.77 -18.38 18.42
C ALA A 470 -20.31 -16.95 18.39
N LEU A 471 -19.66 -16.10 19.17
CA LEU A 471 -19.75 -14.65 19.14
C LEU A 471 -18.39 -14.10 18.75
N LEU A 472 -18.38 -13.18 17.79
CA LEU A 472 -17.20 -12.51 17.28
C LEU A 472 -17.40 -10.99 17.37
N TYR A 473 -16.39 -10.30 17.88
CA TYR A 473 -16.24 -8.87 17.72
C TYR A 473 -14.86 -8.57 17.15
N SER A 474 -14.80 -7.72 16.13
CA SER A 474 -13.54 -7.25 15.57
C SER A 474 -13.63 -5.79 15.16
N GLU A 475 -12.55 -5.06 15.35
CA GLU A 475 -12.43 -3.65 15.04
C GLU A 475 -11.11 -3.41 14.30
N ALA A 476 -11.12 -2.53 13.31
CA ALA A 476 -9.92 -2.01 12.67
C ALA A 476 -9.96 -0.48 12.58
N LYS A 477 -8.81 0.16 12.74
CA LYS A 477 -8.62 1.62 12.60
C LYS A 477 -7.36 1.90 11.80
N ALA A 478 -7.43 2.87 10.90
CA ALA A 478 -6.28 3.42 10.19
C ALA A 478 -6.24 4.93 10.40
N THR A 479 -5.06 5.46 10.69
CA THR A 479 -4.80 6.90 10.72
C THR A 479 -3.71 7.20 9.73
N ASP A 480 -4.04 8.01 8.73
CA ASP A 480 -3.12 8.45 7.69
C ASP A 480 -2.87 9.95 7.89
N SER A 481 -1.61 10.35 8.03
CA SER A 481 -1.20 11.74 8.13
C SER A 481 -0.09 12.12 7.17
N SER A 482 -0.20 13.31 6.60
CA SER A 482 0.83 13.87 5.72
C SER A 482 0.69 15.38 5.59
N PRO A 483 1.80 16.14 5.47
CA PRO A 483 1.74 17.55 5.13
C PRO A 483 0.97 17.80 3.83
N ASN A 484 0.13 18.83 3.84
CA ASN A 484 -0.62 19.28 2.68
C ASN A 484 -0.78 20.82 2.69
N ILE A 485 -1.34 21.37 1.61
CA ILE A 485 -1.51 22.81 1.43
C ILE A 485 -2.96 23.22 1.71
N ASN A 486 -3.13 24.11 2.68
CA ASN A 486 -4.42 24.70 2.99
C ASN A 486 -4.75 25.76 1.94
N MET A 487 -5.67 25.44 1.03
CA MET A 487 -6.00 26.30 -0.11
C MET A 487 -6.55 27.68 0.33
N THR A 488 -7.31 27.73 1.42
CA THR A 488 -7.84 28.98 1.98
C THR A 488 -6.72 29.85 2.54
N ALA A 489 -5.76 29.24 3.24
CA ALA A 489 -4.61 29.95 3.78
C ALA A 489 -3.65 30.40 2.66
N LEU A 490 -3.46 29.56 1.64
CA LEU A 490 -2.73 29.93 0.42
C LEU A 490 -3.38 31.13 -0.26
N GLN A 491 -4.70 31.16 -0.43
CA GLN A 491 -5.38 32.31 -1.03
C GLN A 491 -5.17 33.60 -0.23
N LYS A 492 -5.15 33.52 1.11
CA LYS A 492 -4.84 34.66 1.99
C LYS A 492 -3.38 35.11 1.83
N GLN A 493 -2.44 34.18 1.81
CA GLN A 493 -1.01 34.45 1.61
C GLN A 493 -0.72 35.06 0.23
N LEU A 494 -1.40 34.57 -0.81
CA LEU A 494 -1.34 35.14 -2.15
C LEU A 494 -2.00 36.53 -2.22
N ALA A 495 -2.89 36.90 -1.29
CA ALA A 495 -3.52 38.22 -1.28
C ALA A 495 -2.67 39.31 -0.62
N LEU A 496 -1.58 38.95 0.07
CA LEU A 496 -0.71 39.90 0.75
C LEU A 496 0.03 40.81 -0.24
N SER A 497 0.11 42.09 0.10
CA SER A 497 0.84 43.14 -0.64
C SER A 497 2.19 43.48 0.00
N THR A 498 2.69 42.64 0.89
CA THR A 498 3.98 42.80 1.58
C THR A 498 4.97 41.70 1.15
N PRO A 499 6.29 41.86 1.39
CA PRO A 499 7.28 40.81 1.12
C PRO A 499 6.97 39.45 1.76
N ASP A 500 6.12 39.42 2.79
CA ASP A 500 5.69 38.19 3.48
C ASP A 500 4.71 37.34 2.66
N ALA A 501 4.23 37.82 1.50
CA ALA A 501 3.37 37.05 0.61
C ALA A 501 4.04 35.74 0.16
N TYR A 502 3.25 34.71 -0.08
CA TYR A 502 3.75 33.52 -0.77
C TYR A 502 4.11 33.85 -2.24
N ASN A 503 5.28 33.39 -2.70
CA ASN A 503 5.81 33.71 -4.02
C ASN A 503 5.77 32.47 -4.96
N PRO A 504 4.75 32.32 -5.81
CA PRO A 504 4.67 31.24 -6.80
C PRO A 504 5.45 31.54 -8.09
N PHE A 505 6.24 32.62 -8.14
CA PHE A 505 6.95 33.09 -9.33
C PHE A 505 8.45 32.78 -9.33
N GLY A 506 8.99 32.20 -8.25
CA GLY A 506 10.42 31.86 -8.12
C GLY A 506 10.88 30.72 -9.03
N GLY A 507 10.04 29.70 -9.20
CA GLY A 507 10.40 28.54 -10.01
C GLY A 507 11.21 27.50 -9.23
N GLY A 508 12.05 26.73 -9.93
CA GLY A 508 12.99 25.79 -9.33
C GLY A 508 14.44 26.30 -9.37
N CYS A 509 15.40 25.39 -9.20
CA CYS A 509 16.82 25.74 -9.34
C CYS A 509 17.25 25.86 -10.81
N VAL A 510 17.96 26.94 -11.16
CA VAL A 510 18.46 27.17 -12.53
C VAL A 510 19.52 26.16 -12.97
N THR A 511 20.30 25.61 -12.03
CA THR A 511 21.35 24.61 -12.28
C THR A 511 20.84 23.17 -12.22
N THR A 512 19.71 22.93 -11.54
CA THR A 512 19.04 21.63 -11.43
C THR A 512 17.55 21.80 -11.69
N THR A 513 17.17 21.96 -12.96
CA THR A 513 15.81 22.36 -13.33
C THR A 513 14.75 21.30 -13.09
N SER A 514 15.16 20.04 -12.88
CA SER A 514 14.28 18.90 -12.68
C SER A 514 13.92 18.62 -11.22
N TYR A 515 14.57 19.24 -10.23
CA TYR A 515 14.19 19.09 -8.83
C TYR A 515 14.80 20.19 -7.94
N GLY A 516 14.23 20.36 -6.75
CA GLY A 516 14.66 21.39 -5.79
C GLY A 516 14.12 22.79 -6.12
N ASP A 517 14.27 23.68 -5.14
CA ASP A 517 13.92 25.09 -5.24
C ASP A 517 15.05 25.93 -4.62
N CYS A 518 15.57 26.88 -5.39
CA CYS A 518 16.66 27.76 -5.01
C CYS A 518 16.18 29.18 -4.70
N SER A 519 14.87 29.40 -4.74
CA SER A 519 14.18 30.66 -4.49
C SER A 519 12.92 30.46 -3.63
N PRO A 520 13.01 29.73 -2.50
CA PRO A 520 11.84 29.42 -1.70
C PRO A 520 11.19 30.68 -1.14
N SER A 521 9.88 30.62 -0.90
CA SER A 521 9.18 31.65 -0.12
C SER A 521 9.76 31.73 1.30
N SER A 522 9.45 32.81 2.02
CA SER A 522 9.86 32.92 3.44
C SER A 522 9.28 31.77 4.25
N GLN A 523 9.99 31.30 5.28
CA GLN A 523 9.50 30.22 6.14
C GLN A 523 8.13 30.57 6.76
N ALA A 524 7.91 31.83 7.11
CA ALA A 524 6.62 32.30 7.63
C ALA A 524 5.48 32.16 6.61
N ALA A 525 5.73 32.42 5.31
CA ALA A 525 4.74 32.22 4.26
C ALA A 525 4.46 30.74 4.02
N ILE A 526 5.49 29.89 4.10
CA ILE A 526 5.39 28.43 3.97
C ILE A 526 4.58 27.85 5.15
N ASP A 527 4.95 28.16 6.38
CA ASP A 527 4.28 27.68 7.60
C ASP A 527 2.81 28.13 7.65
N ALA A 528 2.49 29.29 7.06
CA ALA A 528 1.12 29.79 7.00
C ALA A 528 0.21 29.01 6.04
N ILE A 529 0.76 28.27 5.07
CA ILE A 529 -0.02 27.50 4.08
C ILE A 529 0.01 26.00 4.31
N VAL A 530 1.02 25.49 5.03
CA VAL A 530 1.16 24.05 5.31
C VAL A 530 0.32 23.65 6.52
N PHE A 531 -0.38 22.53 6.42
CA PHE A 531 -1.04 21.87 7.54
C PHE A 531 -0.83 20.36 7.46
N ASP A 532 -1.00 19.65 8.59
CA ASP A 532 -0.98 18.20 8.59
C ASP A 532 -2.39 17.69 8.25
N MET A 533 -2.56 17.12 7.07
CA MET A 533 -3.82 16.48 6.67
C MET A 533 -3.92 15.14 7.35
N ARG A 534 -5.03 14.88 8.05
CA ARG A 534 -5.29 13.63 8.74
C ARG A 534 -6.57 12.97 8.25
N ARG A 535 -6.47 11.71 7.84
CA ARG A 535 -7.60 10.82 7.53
C ARG A 535 -7.69 9.75 8.62
N VAL A 536 -8.84 9.63 9.27
CA VAL A 536 -9.10 8.62 10.30
C VAL A 536 -10.25 7.74 9.85
N SER A 537 -9.96 6.46 9.62
CA SER A 537 -10.96 5.48 9.19
C SER A 537 -11.10 4.39 10.25
N LYS A 538 -12.32 3.90 10.46
CA LYS A 538 -12.64 2.83 11.42
C LYS A 538 -13.71 1.89 10.85
N THR A 539 -13.52 0.59 11.03
CA THR A 539 -14.50 -0.45 10.70
C THR A 539 -14.72 -1.36 11.89
N THR A 540 -15.96 -1.83 12.09
CA THR A 540 -16.27 -2.86 13.10
C THR A 540 -17.10 -3.99 12.49
N LEU A 541 -16.93 -5.19 13.04
CA LEU A 541 -17.68 -6.40 12.73
C LEU A 541 -18.14 -7.03 14.03
N SER A 542 -19.45 -7.17 14.20
CA SER A 542 -20.07 -8.02 15.22
C SER A 542 -20.77 -9.16 14.52
N LEU A 543 -20.51 -10.40 14.94
CA LEU A 543 -21.09 -11.59 14.34
C LEU A 543 -21.51 -12.59 15.42
N ALA A 544 -22.66 -13.21 15.21
CA ALA A 544 -23.14 -14.35 15.96
C ALA A 544 -23.61 -15.41 14.97
N ASP A 545 -23.21 -16.66 15.19
CA ASP A 545 -23.59 -17.76 14.31
C ASP A 545 -23.86 -19.05 15.06
N PHE A 546 -24.62 -19.91 14.40
CA PHE A 546 -24.91 -21.27 14.83
C PHE A 546 -24.86 -22.17 13.61
N LYS A 547 -24.16 -23.30 13.74
CA LYS A 547 -24.01 -24.32 12.69
C LYS A 547 -24.37 -25.67 13.28
N LEU A 548 -25.05 -26.50 12.49
CA LEU A 548 -25.47 -27.85 12.86
C LEU A 548 -25.37 -28.73 11.61
N SER A 549 -24.69 -29.87 11.70
CA SER A 549 -24.57 -30.80 10.57
C SER A 549 -24.56 -32.25 11.01
N ARG A 550 -25.01 -33.12 10.10
CA ARG A 550 -24.93 -34.58 10.23
C ARG A 550 -24.80 -35.19 8.85
N GLY A 551 -23.76 -36.00 8.62
CA GLY A 551 -23.47 -36.59 7.30
C GLY A 551 -24.35 -37.78 6.90
N ASP A 552 -25.06 -38.38 7.85
CA ASP A 552 -25.71 -39.70 7.71
C ASP A 552 -27.14 -39.73 8.29
N LEU A 553 -27.94 -38.71 8.00
CA LEU A 553 -29.31 -38.60 8.53
C LEU A 553 -30.17 -39.82 8.19
N PHE A 554 -30.09 -40.31 6.95
CA PHE A 554 -30.68 -41.58 6.51
C PHE A 554 -29.98 -42.10 5.26
N ASN A 555 -30.17 -43.38 4.91
CA ASN A 555 -29.53 -43.99 3.73
C ASN A 555 -30.52 -44.10 2.56
N LEU A 556 -30.05 -43.75 1.36
CA LEU A 556 -30.66 -44.09 0.08
C LEU A 556 -29.87 -45.21 -0.60
N PRO A 557 -30.42 -45.91 -1.61
CA PRO A 557 -29.68 -46.92 -2.39
C PRO A 557 -28.38 -46.41 -3.02
N ALA A 558 -28.26 -45.09 -3.23
CA ALA A 558 -27.09 -44.43 -3.79
C ALA A 558 -26.09 -43.90 -2.73
N GLY A 559 -26.38 -44.05 -1.43
CA GLY A 559 -25.52 -43.60 -0.33
C GLY A 559 -26.26 -42.85 0.78
N PRO A 560 -25.53 -42.44 1.84
CA PRO A 560 -26.08 -41.66 2.95
C PRO A 560 -26.50 -40.26 2.49
N VAL A 561 -27.61 -39.78 3.03
CA VAL A 561 -28.10 -38.41 2.92
C VAL A 561 -27.80 -37.70 4.22
N GLY A 562 -27.00 -36.64 4.14
CA GLY A 562 -26.73 -35.73 5.26
C GLY A 562 -27.66 -34.52 5.27
N MET A 563 -27.65 -33.79 6.38
CA MET A 563 -28.25 -32.47 6.49
C MET A 563 -27.31 -31.48 7.15
N ALA A 564 -27.45 -30.22 6.79
CA ALA A 564 -26.76 -29.11 7.44
C ALA A 564 -27.68 -27.90 7.55
N PHE A 565 -27.52 -27.17 8.64
CA PHE A 565 -28.25 -25.96 8.96
C PHE A 565 -27.26 -24.93 9.51
N GLY A 566 -27.43 -23.68 9.11
CA GLY A 566 -26.61 -22.57 9.56
C GLY A 566 -27.43 -21.29 9.70
N LEU A 567 -27.15 -20.52 10.74
CA LEU A 567 -27.69 -19.18 10.96
C LEU A 567 -26.52 -18.24 11.25
N GLU A 568 -26.48 -17.09 10.58
CA GLU A 568 -25.52 -16.02 10.84
C GLU A 568 -26.26 -14.69 10.97
N ALA A 569 -25.96 -13.94 12.02
CA ALA A 569 -26.35 -12.56 12.19
C ALA A 569 -25.08 -11.70 12.29
N ARG A 570 -24.93 -10.73 11.39
CA ARG A 570 -23.79 -9.83 11.36
C ARG A 570 -24.20 -8.37 11.33
N ARG A 571 -23.40 -7.52 11.98
CA ARG A 571 -23.46 -6.07 11.89
C ARG A 571 -22.07 -5.54 11.56
N GLU A 572 -21.98 -4.82 10.46
CA GLU A 572 -20.78 -4.15 10.00
C GLU A 572 -21.01 -2.64 10.07
N THR A 573 -20.01 -1.88 10.51
CA THR A 573 -20.06 -0.41 10.51
C THR A 573 -18.76 0.14 9.95
N GLN A 574 -18.84 1.23 9.21
CA GLN A 574 -17.67 1.96 8.73
C GLN A 574 -17.84 3.46 8.99
N SER A 575 -16.74 4.11 9.36
CA SER A 575 -16.61 5.58 9.38
C SER A 575 -15.29 5.97 8.72
N ASP A 576 -15.33 6.98 7.86
CA ASP A 576 -14.15 7.55 7.19
C ASP A 576 -14.20 9.07 7.32
N ASP A 577 -13.34 9.63 8.16
CA ASP A 577 -13.19 11.07 8.36
C ASP A 577 -11.94 11.55 7.63
N ARG A 578 -12.10 12.40 6.63
CA ARG A 578 -11.01 12.87 5.76
C ARG A 578 -10.47 14.25 6.13
N ASP A 579 -11.07 14.90 7.14
CA ASP A 579 -10.77 16.26 7.59
C ASP A 579 -10.56 16.31 9.13
N ALA A 580 -10.02 15.23 9.71
CA ALA A 580 -9.98 14.95 11.16
C ALA A 580 -9.03 15.82 12.00
#